data_AF-A0A7R9BQB2-F1
#
_entry.id   AF-A0A7R9BQB2-F1
#
_cell.length_a   1.000
_cell.length_b   1.000
_cell.length_c   1.000
_cell.angle_alpha   90.00
_cell.angle_beta   90.00
_cell.angle_gamma   90.00
#
_symmetry.space_group_name_H-M   'P 1'
#
loop_
_entity.id
_entity.type
_entity.pdbx_description
1 polymer ?
#
loop_
_entity_poly.entity_id
_entity_poly.type
_entity_poly.pdbx_seq_one_letter_code
_entity_poly.pdbx_strand_id
1 'polypeptide(L)'
;MSANFLFNAAWLILWDRELIHAASGCLWAMTICSLAAASFNYLRVYKQGFDLNLYKPSELWLNRLLVQNGLEVYVTWTLIASFVNSVVAVQYPPQGYTAADPKMAALIALAVLAGLFVLWFPFEISVFDKYCRYAVTQYAVIPFAMGGIYARKDTINIPEIEYLVLAFGIAGLAMLLIKLFLLVYRSKHNPLFPPIRG
;
A
#
# COMPACT_ATOMS: atom_id res chain seq x y z
N MET A 1 7.36 -15.75 3.73
CA MET A 1 8.29 -14.67 4.15
C MET A 1 9.63 -14.76 3.43
N SER A 2 10.21 -15.94 3.25
CA SER A 2 11.54 -16.11 2.62
C SER A 2 11.65 -15.55 1.20
N ALA A 3 10.64 -15.74 0.34
CA ALA A 3 10.66 -15.23 -1.04
C ALA A 3 10.68 -13.69 -1.12
N ASN A 4 9.92 -13.00 -0.27
CA ASN A 4 9.87 -11.55 -0.27
C ASN A 4 11.21 -10.93 0.15
N PHE A 5 11.86 -11.53 1.17
CA PHE A 5 13.19 -11.10 1.59
C PHE A 5 14.25 -11.30 0.50
N LEU A 6 14.20 -12.43 -0.23
CA LEU A 6 15.08 -12.67 -1.37
C LEU A 6 14.89 -11.61 -2.47
N PHE A 7 13.65 -11.27 -2.81
CA PHE A 7 13.39 -10.21 -3.79
C PHE A 7 13.84 -8.83 -3.30
N ASN A 8 13.78 -8.56 -1.99
CA ASN A 8 14.28 -7.31 -1.42
C ASN A 8 15.81 -7.19 -1.55
N ALA A 9 16.53 -8.25 -1.17
CA ALA A 9 17.98 -8.32 -1.34
C ALA A 9 18.38 -8.26 -2.83
N ALA A 10 17.68 -8.99 -3.69
CA ALA A 10 17.91 -8.96 -5.13
C ALA A 10 17.66 -7.57 -5.72
N TRP A 11 16.59 -6.88 -5.31
CA TRP A 11 16.29 -5.53 -5.76
C TRP A 11 17.43 -4.56 -5.46
N LEU A 12 17.98 -4.57 -4.24
CA LEU A 12 19.11 -3.70 -3.87
C LEU A 12 20.36 -3.97 -4.74
N ILE A 13 20.71 -5.24 -4.94
CA ILE A 13 21.87 -5.63 -5.75
C ILE A 13 21.67 -5.26 -7.22
N LEU A 14 20.47 -5.48 -7.77
CA LEU A 14 20.16 -5.17 -9.16
C LEU A 14 20.14 -3.65 -9.39
N TRP A 15 19.63 -2.88 -8.43
CA TRP A 15 19.63 -1.43 -8.48
C TRP A 15 21.05 -0.86 -8.44
N ASP A 16 21.90 -1.38 -7.54
CA ASP A 16 23.32 -1.01 -7.43
C ASP A 16 24.10 -1.30 -8.73
N ARG A 17 23.74 -2.39 -9.43
CA ARG A 17 24.32 -2.75 -10.74
C ARG A 17 23.68 -2.05 -11.93
N GLU A 18 22.81 -1.06 -11.71
CA GLU A 18 22.09 -0.31 -12.74
C GLU A 18 21.23 -1.20 -13.68
N LEU A 19 20.82 -2.38 -13.20
CA LEU A 19 19.89 -3.27 -13.91
C LEU A 19 18.44 -2.84 -13.65
N ILE A 20 18.10 -1.63 -14.08
CA ILE A 20 16.88 -0.88 -13.71
C ILE A 20 15.60 -1.68 -13.97
N HIS A 21 15.48 -2.34 -15.13
CA HIS A 21 14.29 -3.12 -15.47
C HIS A 21 14.11 -4.35 -14.56
N ALA A 22 15.21 -5.06 -14.28
CA ALA A 22 15.18 -6.24 -13.41
C ALA A 22 14.90 -5.84 -11.96
N ALA A 23 15.45 -4.72 -11.51
CA ALA A 23 15.16 -4.14 -10.20
C ALA A 23 13.67 -3.77 -10.08
N SER A 24 13.10 -3.09 -11.07
CA SER A 24 11.66 -2.78 -11.11
C SER A 24 10.80 -4.04 -11.07
N GLY A 25 11.17 -5.09 -11.83
CA GLY A 25 10.50 -6.39 -11.81
C GLY A 25 10.51 -7.04 -10.41
N CYS A 26 11.63 -6.97 -9.69
CA CYS A 26 11.72 -7.49 -8.32
C CYS A 26 10.78 -6.76 -7.36
N LEU A 27 10.62 -5.44 -7.50
CA LEU A 27 9.66 -4.66 -6.70
C LEU A 27 8.22 -5.08 -6.95
N TRP A 28 7.83 -5.28 -8.21
CA TRP A 28 6.49 -5.81 -8.54
C TRP A 28 6.27 -7.19 -7.95
N ALA A 29 7.27 -8.09 -8.05
CA ALA A 29 7.20 -9.41 -7.44
C ALA A 29 7.06 -9.34 -5.91
N MET A 30 7.78 -8.42 -5.25
CA MET A 30 7.61 -8.14 -3.82
C MET A 30 6.19 -7.70 -3.49
N THR A 31 5.66 -6.72 -4.21
CA THR A 31 4.30 -6.20 -4.00
C THR A 31 3.25 -7.28 -4.13
N ILE A 32 3.33 -8.13 -5.16
CA ILE A 32 2.40 -9.24 -5.38
C ILE A 32 2.50 -10.26 -4.24
N CYS A 33 3.71 -10.62 -3.83
CA CYS A 33 3.95 -11.55 -2.74
C CYS A 33 3.42 -11.03 -1.39
N SER A 34 3.64 -9.74 -1.11
CA SER A 34 3.13 -9.08 0.10
C SER A 34 1.60 -9.01 0.11
N LEU A 35 0.99 -8.69 -1.04
CA LEU A 35 -0.47 -8.63 -1.19
C LEU A 35 -1.11 -10.00 -1.00
N ALA A 36 -0.50 -11.05 -1.55
CA ALA A 36 -0.94 -12.42 -1.32
C ALA A 36 -0.85 -12.80 0.16
N ALA A 37 0.26 -12.47 0.83
CA ALA A 37 0.43 -12.72 2.26
C ALA A 37 -0.62 -12.00 3.12
N ALA A 38 -0.92 -10.73 2.82
CA ALA A 38 -1.98 -9.96 3.47
C ALA A 38 -3.35 -10.63 3.26
N SER A 39 -3.68 -10.98 2.02
CA SER A 39 -4.94 -11.64 1.66
C SER A 39 -5.13 -12.95 2.42
N PHE A 40 -4.11 -13.81 2.50
CA PHE A 40 -4.17 -15.06 3.25
C PHE A 40 -4.35 -14.83 4.76
N ASN A 41 -3.66 -13.83 5.32
CA ASN A 41 -3.84 -13.46 6.72
C ASN A 41 -5.30 -13.03 6.98
N TYR A 42 -5.84 -12.11 6.18
CA TYR A 42 -7.22 -11.65 6.32
C TYR A 42 -8.24 -12.78 6.27
N LEU A 43 -8.11 -13.68 5.29
CA LEU A 43 -9.00 -14.83 5.15
C LEU A 43 -8.93 -15.76 6.36
N ARG A 44 -7.72 -16.02 6.88
CA ARG A 44 -7.54 -16.91 8.03
C ARG A 44 -8.09 -16.29 9.31
N VAL A 45 -7.79 -15.02 9.56
CA VAL A 45 -8.29 -14.29 10.73
C VAL A 45 -9.81 -14.16 10.70
N TYR A 46 -10.42 -13.98 9.54
CA TYR A 46 -11.87 -13.97 9.43
C TYR A 46 -12.48 -15.35 9.72
N LYS A 47 -11.93 -16.42 9.13
CA LYS A 47 -12.42 -17.80 9.34
C LYS A 47 -12.32 -18.25 10.79
N GLN A 48 -11.24 -17.90 11.48
CA GLN A 48 -10.98 -18.30 12.87
C GLN A 48 -11.39 -17.21 13.88
N GLY A 49 -11.95 -16.11 13.41
CA GLY A 49 -12.07 -14.89 14.21
C GLY A 49 -13.04 -15.00 15.39
N PHE A 50 -14.08 -15.81 15.26
CA PHE A 50 -15.03 -16.05 16.36
C PHE A 50 -14.35 -16.81 17.51
N ASP A 51 -13.70 -17.93 17.21
CA ASP A 51 -12.99 -18.74 18.21
C ASP A 51 -11.83 -17.96 18.85
N LEU A 52 -11.08 -17.21 18.05
CA LEU A 52 -10.02 -16.34 18.55
C LEU A 52 -10.58 -15.25 19.46
N ASN A 53 -11.72 -14.65 19.14
CA ASN A 53 -12.33 -13.64 20.00
C ASN A 53 -12.83 -14.23 21.33
N LEU A 54 -13.26 -15.49 21.31
CA LEU A 54 -13.78 -16.18 22.50
C LEU A 54 -12.66 -16.65 23.44
N TYR A 55 -11.66 -17.34 22.90
CA TYR A 55 -10.64 -18.01 23.72
C TYR A 55 -9.34 -17.22 23.84
N LYS A 56 -9.01 -16.39 22.84
CA LYS A 56 -7.69 -15.74 22.71
C LYS A 56 -7.80 -14.31 22.14
N PRO A 57 -8.58 -13.40 22.76
CA PRO A 57 -8.86 -12.07 22.21
C PRO A 57 -7.60 -11.21 22.07
N SER A 58 -6.60 -11.40 22.93
CA SER A 58 -5.31 -10.70 22.85
C SER A 58 -4.54 -11.05 21.57
N GLU A 59 -4.49 -12.33 21.19
CA GLU A 59 -3.83 -12.79 19.95
C GLU A 59 -4.54 -12.20 18.72
N LEU A 60 -5.88 -12.14 18.74
CA LEU A 60 -6.66 -11.54 17.66
C LEU A 60 -6.35 -10.04 17.49
N TRP A 61 -6.33 -9.30 18.60
CA TRP A 61 -6.00 -7.87 18.57
C TRP A 61 -4.56 -7.62 18.13
N LEU A 62 -3.61 -8.41 18.61
CA LEU A 62 -2.20 -8.30 18.21
C LEU A 62 -2.02 -8.57 16.72
N ASN A 63 -2.72 -9.57 16.16
CA ASN A 63 -2.68 -9.86 14.74
C ASN A 63 -3.23 -8.69 13.91
N ARG A 64 -4.37 -8.12 14.30
CA ARG A 64 -4.96 -6.96 13.63
C ARG A 64 -4.05 -5.73 13.68
N LEU A 65 -3.55 -5.39 14.88
CA LEU A 65 -2.77 -4.17 15.09
C LEU A 65 -1.36 -4.25 14.52
N LEU A 66 -0.67 -5.39 14.64
CA LEU A 66 0.72 -5.51 14.21
C LEU A 66 0.86 -6.22 12.85
N VAL A 67 0.20 -7.36 12.66
CA VAL A 67 0.43 -8.18 11.46
C VAL A 67 -0.31 -7.62 10.26
N GLN A 68 -1.63 -7.40 10.37
CA GLN A 68 -2.42 -6.87 9.24
C GLN A 68 -1.97 -5.47 8.87
N ASN A 69 -1.94 -4.55 9.83
CA ASN A 69 -1.48 -3.18 9.56
C ASN A 69 -0.01 -3.12 9.14
N GLY A 70 0.87 -3.99 9.66
CA GLY A 70 2.26 -4.06 9.20
C GLY A 70 2.37 -4.53 7.75
N LEU A 71 1.57 -5.54 7.36
CA LEU A 71 1.49 -6.00 5.97
C LEU A 71 0.94 -4.91 5.03
N GLU A 72 -0.08 -4.15 5.46
CA GLU A 72 -0.62 -3.04 4.66
C GLU A 72 0.36 -1.89 4.46
N VAL A 73 1.13 -1.55 5.50
CA VAL A 73 2.24 -0.59 5.35
C VAL A 73 3.18 -1.06 4.27
N TYR A 74 3.59 -2.33 4.36
CA TYR A 74 4.59 -2.88 3.45
C TYR A 74 4.07 -3.02 2.02
N VAL A 75 2.84 -3.50 1.81
CA VAL A 75 2.18 -3.57 0.49
C VAL A 75 2.09 -2.19 -0.13
N THR A 76 1.62 -1.20 0.63
CA THR A 76 1.47 0.17 0.12
C THR A 76 2.82 0.76 -0.24
N TRP A 77 3.82 0.59 0.63
CA TRP A 77 5.17 1.09 0.39
C TRP A 77 5.79 0.47 -0.86
N THR A 78 5.75 -0.86 -0.99
CA THR A 78 6.33 -1.53 -2.15
C THR A 78 5.57 -1.21 -3.43
N LEU A 79 4.24 -1.03 -3.36
CA LEU A 79 3.44 -0.61 -4.52
C LEU A 79 3.87 0.78 -5.01
N ILE A 80 4.00 1.76 -4.12
CA ILE A 80 4.48 3.11 -4.48
C ILE A 80 5.90 3.02 -5.06
N ALA A 81 6.80 2.29 -4.40
CA ALA A 81 8.17 2.10 -4.87
C ALA A 81 8.24 1.40 -6.25
N SER A 82 7.36 0.43 -6.52
CA SER A 82 7.20 -0.21 -7.83
C SER A 82 6.85 0.81 -8.91
N PHE A 83 5.90 1.71 -8.66
CA PHE A 83 5.55 2.76 -9.62
C PHE A 83 6.70 3.74 -9.85
N VAL A 84 7.40 4.17 -8.79
CA VAL A 84 8.58 5.03 -8.93
C VAL A 84 9.68 4.34 -9.75
N ASN A 85 9.96 3.06 -9.48
CA ASN A 85 10.96 2.30 -10.25
C ASN A 85 10.51 2.06 -11.69
N SER A 86 9.21 1.86 -11.96
CA SER A 86 8.68 1.78 -13.31
C SER A 86 8.88 3.09 -14.08
N VAL A 87 8.68 4.25 -13.44
CA VAL A 87 8.95 5.56 -14.07
C VAL A 87 10.41 5.68 -14.48
N VAL A 88 11.35 5.27 -13.61
CA VAL A 88 12.77 5.26 -13.95
C VAL A 88 13.06 4.26 -15.07
N ALA A 89 12.50 3.04 -15.00
CA ALA A 89 12.71 2.00 -16.01
C ALA A 89 12.28 2.42 -17.42
N VAL A 90 11.18 3.17 -17.57
CA VAL A 90 10.74 3.63 -18.90
C VAL A 90 11.55 4.83 -19.43
N GLN A 91 12.24 5.55 -18.55
CA GLN A 91 13.15 6.64 -18.94
C GLN A 91 14.53 6.14 -19.37
N TYR A 92 14.93 4.95 -18.89
CA TYR A 92 16.19 4.29 -19.23
C TYR A 92 15.93 2.96 -19.94
N PRO A 93 15.39 2.96 -21.16
CA PRO A 93 15.04 1.74 -21.86
C PRO A 93 16.28 1.00 -22.40
N PRO A 94 16.14 -0.29 -22.77
CA PRO A 94 17.22 -1.03 -23.41
C PRO A 94 17.61 -0.43 -24.76
N GLN A 95 18.80 -0.78 -25.26
CA GLN A 95 19.26 -0.34 -26.57
C GLN A 95 18.24 -0.67 -27.67
N GLY A 96 17.95 0.32 -28.53
CA GLY A 96 16.99 0.20 -29.63
C GLY A 96 15.57 0.67 -29.32
N TYR A 97 15.29 1.12 -28.09
CA TYR A 97 14.00 1.70 -27.69
C TYR A 97 14.13 3.18 -27.34
N THR A 98 13.07 3.95 -27.59
CA THR A 98 13.02 5.38 -27.27
C THR A 98 12.63 5.59 -25.81
N ALA A 99 13.35 6.46 -25.10
CA ALA A 99 13.03 6.86 -23.74
C ALA A 99 11.65 7.54 -23.67
N ALA A 100 10.85 7.20 -22.66
CA ALA A 100 9.59 7.87 -22.42
C ALA A 100 9.82 9.29 -21.88
N ASP A 101 8.90 10.21 -22.19
CA ASP A 101 8.90 11.55 -21.58
C ASP A 101 8.78 11.42 -20.05
N PRO A 102 9.77 11.92 -19.27
CA PRO A 102 9.75 11.85 -17.82
C PRO A 102 8.49 12.42 -17.18
N LYS A 103 7.97 13.52 -17.74
CA LYS A 103 6.76 14.18 -17.23
C LYS A 103 5.54 13.28 -17.40
N MET A 104 5.32 12.78 -18.62
CA MET A 104 4.19 11.87 -18.90
C MET A 104 4.28 10.58 -18.08
N ALA A 105 5.47 9.96 -17.99
CA ALA A 105 5.66 8.74 -17.21
C ALA A 105 5.27 8.93 -15.74
N ALA A 106 5.73 10.02 -15.12
CA ALA A 106 5.40 10.35 -13.73
C ALA A 106 3.91 10.63 -13.54
N LEU A 107 3.29 11.42 -14.43
CA LEU A 107 1.85 11.72 -14.36
C LEU A 107 1.00 10.46 -14.51
N ILE A 108 1.34 9.56 -15.43
CA ILE A 108 0.63 8.28 -15.60
C ILE A 108 0.77 7.43 -14.34
N ALA A 109 1.98 7.28 -13.81
CA ALA A 109 2.22 6.49 -12.60
C ALA A 109 1.42 7.03 -11.39
N LEU A 110 1.45 8.34 -11.16
CA LEU A 110 0.71 8.99 -10.09
C LEU A 110 -0.81 8.88 -10.30
N ALA A 111 -1.31 9.09 -11.52
CA ALA A 111 -2.74 9.00 -11.82
C ALA A 111 -3.27 7.57 -11.63
N VAL A 112 -2.53 6.56 -12.10
CA VAL A 112 -2.88 5.15 -11.91
C VAL A 112 -2.87 4.80 -10.41
N LEU A 113 -1.82 5.19 -9.69
CA LEU A 113 -1.72 4.93 -8.25
C LEU A 113 -2.85 5.61 -7.46
N ALA A 114 -3.14 6.88 -7.75
CA ALA A 114 -4.26 7.60 -7.12
C ALA A 114 -5.61 6.93 -7.45
N GLY A 115 -5.83 6.55 -8.71
CA GLY A 115 -7.02 5.83 -9.15
C GLY A 115 -7.20 4.51 -8.42
N LEU A 116 -6.13 3.73 -8.22
CA LEU A 116 -6.17 2.49 -7.47
C LEU A 116 -6.66 2.71 -6.03
N PHE A 117 -6.16 3.72 -5.33
CA PHE A 117 -6.60 4.01 -3.95
C PHE A 117 -8.01 4.59 -3.86
N VAL A 118 -8.39 5.45 -4.80
CA VAL A 118 -9.76 6.00 -4.90
C VAL A 118 -10.78 4.89 -5.15
N LEU A 119 -10.43 3.89 -5.97
CA LEU A 119 -11.27 2.72 -6.19
C LEU A 119 -11.22 1.75 -5.02
N TRP A 120 -10.05 1.51 -4.44
CA TRP A 120 -9.88 0.55 -3.33
C TRP A 120 -10.66 0.97 -2.09
N PHE A 121 -10.65 2.26 -1.73
CA PHE A 121 -11.29 2.76 -0.52
C PHE A 121 -12.78 2.37 -0.39
N PRO A 122 -13.67 2.62 -1.37
CA PRO A 122 -15.06 2.20 -1.28
C PRO A 122 -15.21 0.68 -1.24
N PHE A 123 -14.42 -0.09 -1.99
CA PHE A 123 -14.44 -1.56 -1.93
C PHE A 123 -14.06 -2.08 -0.54
N GLU A 124 -13.06 -1.47 0.08
CA GLU A 124 -12.57 -1.86 1.39
C GLU A 124 -13.59 -1.59 2.50
N ILE A 125 -14.25 -0.43 2.48
CA ILE A 125 -15.25 -0.07 3.51
C ILE A 125 -16.63 -0.72 3.27
N SER A 126 -16.85 -1.36 2.12
CA SER A 126 -18.12 -2.01 1.78
C SER A 126 -17.96 -3.53 1.64
N VAL A 127 -17.42 -4.00 0.52
CA VAL A 127 -17.33 -5.43 0.15
C VAL A 127 -16.34 -6.18 1.04
N PHE A 128 -15.16 -5.59 1.29
CA PHE A 128 -14.10 -6.22 2.07
C PHE A 128 -14.10 -5.82 3.54
N ASP A 129 -15.12 -5.11 4.02
CA ASP A 129 -15.16 -4.62 5.40
C ASP A 129 -15.01 -5.77 6.42
N LYS A 130 -15.62 -6.92 6.17
CA LYS A 130 -15.49 -8.11 7.03
C LYS A 130 -14.05 -8.61 7.22
N TYR A 131 -13.17 -8.32 6.27
CA TYR A 131 -11.76 -8.74 6.27
C TYR A 131 -10.84 -7.60 6.71
N CYS A 132 -11.04 -6.41 6.14
CA CYS A 132 -10.12 -5.28 6.21
C CYS A 132 -10.60 -4.17 7.16
N ARG A 133 -11.56 -4.43 8.06
CA ARG A 133 -12.10 -3.38 8.94
C ARG A 133 -11.01 -2.65 9.73
N TYR A 134 -10.04 -3.41 10.25
CA TYR A 134 -8.96 -2.90 11.11
C TYR A 134 -7.71 -2.50 10.33
N ALA A 135 -7.71 -2.60 9.00
CA ALA A 135 -6.63 -2.15 8.13
C ALA A 135 -6.74 -0.63 7.93
N VAL A 136 -5.79 0.13 8.47
CA VAL A 136 -5.85 1.62 8.43
C VAL A 136 -4.52 2.22 7.98
N THR A 137 -3.40 1.56 8.27
CA THR A 137 -2.06 2.10 8.06
C THR A 137 -1.70 2.38 6.61
N GLN A 138 -2.27 1.66 5.63
CA GLN A 138 -2.08 1.96 4.19
C GLN A 138 -2.34 3.44 3.87
N TYR A 139 -3.37 4.05 4.48
CA TYR A 139 -3.72 5.46 4.27
C TYR A 139 -2.78 6.44 4.97
N ALA A 140 -2.03 6.01 5.98
CA ALA A 140 -0.97 6.81 6.58
C ALA A 140 0.31 6.79 5.73
N VAL A 141 0.57 5.70 5.00
CA VAL A 141 1.74 5.59 4.12
C VAL A 141 1.64 6.54 2.93
N ILE A 142 0.44 6.75 2.37
CA ILE A 142 0.23 7.64 1.21
C ILE A 142 0.78 9.07 1.45
N PRO A 143 0.31 9.84 2.46
CA PRO A 143 0.82 11.19 2.69
C PRO A 143 2.29 11.19 3.08
N PHE A 144 2.77 10.16 3.78
CA PHE A 144 4.18 10.03 4.12
C PHE A 144 5.06 9.87 2.87
N ALA A 145 4.69 8.97 1.95
CA ALA A 145 5.40 8.76 0.70
C ALA A 145 5.29 9.97 -0.23
N MET A 146 4.11 10.58 -0.36
CA MET A 146 3.92 11.79 -1.17
C MET A 146 4.74 12.97 -0.61
N GLY A 147 4.80 13.12 0.72
CA GLY A 147 5.66 14.10 1.37
C GLY A 147 7.15 13.88 1.06
N GLY A 148 7.59 12.62 1.05
CA GLY A 148 8.95 12.26 0.64
C GLY A 148 9.25 12.59 -0.84
N ILE A 149 8.31 12.34 -1.75
CA ILE A 149 8.42 12.72 -3.16
C ILE A 149 8.46 14.24 -3.31
N TYR A 150 7.57 14.95 -2.62
CA TYR A 150 7.50 16.41 -2.63
C TYR A 150 8.79 17.06 -2.12
N ALA A 151 9.36 16.52 -1.03
CA ALA A 151 10.60 17.03 -0.43
C ALA A 151 11.83 16.84 -1.31
N ARG A 152 11.80 15.90 -2.26
CA ARG A 152 12.87 15.64 -3.23
C ARG A 152 12.67 16.35 -4.58
N LYS A 153 11.77 17.33 -4.66
CA LYS A 153 11.67 18.17 -5.86
C LYS A 153 12.94 19.04 -5.96
N ASP A 154 13.90 18.62 -6.79
CA ASP A 154 14.98 19.49 -7.21
C ASP A 154 14.41 20.59 -8.14
N THR A 155 15.22 21.60 -8.48
CA THR A 155 14.90 22.89 -9.15
C THR A 155 13.97 22.90 -10.37
N ILE A 156 13.50 21.74 -10.84
CA ILE A 156 12.54 21.55 -11.92
C ILE A 156 11.11 21.69 -11.37
N ASN A 157 10.54 22.88 -11.52
CA ASN A 157 9.16 23.17 -11.15
C ASN A 157 8.20 22.66 -12.25
N ILE A 158 7.63 21.47 -12.05
CA ILE A 158 6.56 20.92 -12.90
C ILE A 158 5.25 20.97 -12.10
N PRO A 159 4.44 22.05 -12.24
CA PRO A 159 3.29 22.27 -11.39
C PRO A 159 2.27 21.13 -11.40
N GLU A 160 2.09 20.44 -12.54
CA GLU A 160 1.10 19.37 -12.64
C GLU A 160 1.44 18.15 -11.78
N ILE A 161 2.72 17.78 -11.70
CA ILE A 161 3.19 16.70 -10.83
C ILE A 161 3.06 17.15 -9.37
N GLU A 162 3.46 18.39 -9.08
CA GLU A 162 3.35 18.96 -7.73
C GLU A 162 1.91 18.94 -7.21
N TYR A 163 0.96 19.44 -8.00
CA TYR A 163 -0.45 19.44 -7.63
C TYR A 163 -1.00 18.03 -7.43
N LEU A 164 -0.62 17.07 -8.28
CA LEU A 164 -1.09 15.69 -8.17
C LEU A 164 -0.52 14.98 -6.93
N VAL A 165 0.76 15.19 -6.61
CA VAL A 165 1.40 14.67 -5.39
C VAL A 165 0.72 15.24 -4.14
N LEU A 166 0.50 16.55 -4.10
CA LEU A 166 -0.19 17.20 -2.98
C LEU A 166 -1.64 16.73 -2.86
N ALA A 167 -2.39 16.71 -3.96
CA ALA A 167 -3.78 16.26 -3.98
C ALA A 167 -3.90 14.80 -3.51
N PHE A 168 -3.00 13.92 -3.95
CA PHE A 168 -3.02 12.53 -3.54
C PHE A 168 -2.61 12.35 -2.07
N GLY A 169 -1.64 13.12 -1.58
CA GLY A 169 -1.27 13.15 -0.16
C GLY A 169 -2.44 13.62 0.74
N ILE A 170 -3.12 14.70 0.35
CA ILE A 170 -4.31 15.21 1.06
C ILE A 170 -5.45 14.19 1.01
N ALA A 171 -5.70 13.56 -0.13
CA ALA A 171 -6.69 12.52 -0.27
C ALA A 171 -6.38 11.32 0.64
N GLY A 172 -5.12 10.89 0.72
CA GLY A 172 -4.67 9.84 1.65
C GLY A 172 -4.93 10.20 3.11
N LEU A 173 -4.64 11.43 3.52
CA LEU A 173 -4.95 11.91 4.87
C LEU A 173 -6.47 11.94 5.15
N ALA A 174 -7.27 12.41 4.20
CA ALA A 174 -8.72 12.41 4.32
C ALA A 174 -9.28 10.97 4.45
N MET A 175 -8.81 10.04 3.61
CA MET A 175 -9.16 8.63 3.68
C MET A 175 -8.78 8.01 5.03
N LEU A 176 -7.60 8.34 5.57
CA LEU A 176 -7.18 7.90 6.89
C LEU A 176 -8.15 8.35 7.99
N LEU A 177 -8.51 9.63 8.01
CA LEU A 177 -9.43 10.18 9.00
C LEU A 177 -10.83 9.56 8.89
N ILE A 178 -11.34 9.41 7.67
CA ILE A 178 -12.64 8.76 7.43
C ILE A 178 -12.57 7.29 7.88
N LYS A 179 -11.50 6.57 7.57
CA LYS A 179 -11.33 5.16 7.97
C LYS A 179 -11.28 5.02 9.49
N LEU A 180 -10.55 5.89 10.19
CA LEU A 180 -10.51 5.90 11.66
C LEU A 180 -11.88 6.17 12.27
N PHE A 181 -12.61 7.16 11.73
CA PHE A 181 -13.97 7.46 12.17
C PHE A 181 -14.90 6.25 11.98
N LEU A 182 -14.90 5.65 10.78
CA LEU A 182 -15.72 4.48 10.46
C LEU A 182 -15.36 3.27 11.33
N LEU A 183 -14.06 3.05 11.59
CA LEU A 183 -13.59 1.99 12.47
C LEU A 183 -14.16 2.16 13.88
N VAL A 184 -14.03 3.36 14.47
CA VAL A 184 -14.54 3.63 15.82
C VAL A 184 -16.06 3.50 15.87
N TYR A 185 -16.76 4.10 14.90
CA TYR A 185 -18.21 4.05 14.81
C TYR A 185 -18.73 2.61 14.68
N ARG A 186 -18.20 1.83 13.73
CA ARG A 186 -18.62 0.44 13.49
C ARG A 186 -18.18 -0.49 14.61
N SER A 187 -17.05 -0.25 15.26
CA SER A 187 -16.63 -1.06 16.40
C SER A 187 -17.58 -0.92 17.60
N LYS A 188 -18.23 0.24 17.76
CA LYS A 188 -19.22 0.48 18.82
C LYS A 188 -20.62 -0.02 18.44
N HIS A 189 -21.09 0.28 17.22
CA HIS A 189 -22.46 -0.01 16.82
C HIS A 189 -22.66 -1.38 16.18
N ASN A 190 -21.65 -1.92 15.49
CA ASN A 190 -21.73 -3.17 14.72
C ASN A 190 -20.45 -4.01 14.89
N PRO A 191 -20.09 -4.46 16.11
CA PRO A 191 -18.86 -5.23 16.32
C PRO A 191 -18.85 -6.51 15.46
N LEU A 192 -17.71 -6.82 14.83
CA LEU A 192 -17.56 -8.03 13.99
C LEU A 192 -17.81 -9.32 14.79
N PHE A 193 -17.36 -9.34 16.04
CA PHE A 193 -17.56 -10.44 16.98
C PHE A 193 -18.10 -9.85 18.28
N PRO A 194 -19.40 -9.99 18.58
CA PRO A 194 -19.97 -9.47 19.82
C PRO A 194 -19.37 -10.20 21.03
N PRO A 195 -19.13 -9.49 22.16
CA PRO A 195 -18.75 -10.15 23.40
C PRO A 195 -19.89 -11.06 23.88
N ILE A 196 -19.56 -12.22 24.45
CA ILE A 196 -20.56 -13.07 25.10
C ILE A 196 -21.11 -12.28 26.29
N ARG A 197 -22.41 -11.96 26.25
CA ARG A 197 -23.13 -11.50 27.44
C ARG A 197 -23.28 -12.72 28.35
N GLY A 198 -22.51 -12.72 29.45
CA GLY A 198 -22.72 -13.64 30.57
C GLY A 198 -24.01 -13.32 31.31
#